data_AF-A0A1V6RNA9-F1
#
_entry.id   AF-A0A1V6RNA9-F1
#
_cell.length_a   1.000
_cell.length_b   1.000
_cell.length_c   1.000
_cell.angle_alpha   90.00
_cell.angle_beta   90.00
_cell.angle_gamma   90.00
#
_symmetry.space_group_name_H-M   'P 1'
#
loop_
_entity.id
_entity.type
_entity.pdbx_description
1 polymer ?
#
loop_
_entity_poly.entity_id
_entity_poly.type
_entity_poly.pdbx_seq_one_letter_code
_entity_poly.pdbx_strand_id
1 'polypeptide(L)'
;MALLFRFLQAFALLLLASAVVAEHTSNWAVLVSTSRFWFNYRHLANVLSLYRTVKRLGIPDSQIILMLPDDMACNPRNAFPGTVYSNADRAVDLYGDNIEVDYRGYEVTVENFIRLLTDRLDEDVPRSKRLGSDAGSNVLVYMTGHGGDQFLKFQDAEEIGAWDLADAFGQMWEKKRYHELLFMIDTCQANTMYTHFYSPNIVATGSSEIDQSSYSHHADNDVGVAVIDRWTYYVLEFLETQVTSVTSKLNLGDLFDSYDESKIHSQPGVRWDLFPGGEQEGRLRTVVDFFGNVQNVEVENANATEPGSLKEDLAEIARLVEKWQKRDEEYSAILGDSTGNATENLHSSSLHVKLKSTVGPTKMAEDGGWGKRLVGISVVGACTAIWVAGSILGRSSV
;
A
#
# COMPACT_ATOMS: atom_id res chain seq x y z
N MET A 1 -25.31 -51.99 -1.73
CA MET A 1 -25.46 -50.94 -2.77
C MET A 1 -25.70 -49.55 -2.20
N ALA A 2 -26.63 -49.34 -1.27
CA ALA A 2 -26.92 -48.00 -0.73
C ALA A 2 -25.76 -47.33 0.05
N LEU A 3 -24.93 -48.10 0.78
CA LEU A 3 -23.76 -47.55 1.47
C LEU A 3 -22.66 -47.09 0.50
N LEU A 4 -22.43 -47.84 -0.58
CA LEU A 4 -21.43 -47.50 -1.60
C LEU A 4 -21.80 -46.19 -2.31
N PHE A 5 -23.10 -46.00 -2.61
CA PHE A 5 -23.63 -44.77 -3.19
C PHE A 5 -23.47 -43.55 -2.28
N ARG A 6 -23.64 -43.71 -0.96
CA ARG A 6 -23.42 -42.62 0.01
C ARG A 6 -21.94 -42.26 0.17
N PHE A 7 -21.04 -43.24 0.13
CA PHE A 7 -19.59 -43.00 0.12
C PHE A 7 -19.12 -42.31 -1.17
N LEU A 8 -19.63 -42.71 -2.33
CA LEU A 8 -19.35 -42.07 -3.61
C LEU A 8 -19.90 -40.63 -3.69
N GLN A 9 -21.08 -40.37 -3.11
CA GLN A 9 -21.62 -39.01 -3.00
C GLN A 9 -20.82 -38.13 -2.04
N ALA A 10 -20.39 -38.66 -0.88
CA ALA A 10 -19.54 -37.93 0.05
C ALA A 10 -18.14 -37.63 -0.54
N PHE A 11 -17.59 -38.56 -1.31
CA PHE A 11 -16.31 -38.38 -2.01
C PHE A 11 -16.42 -37.38 -3.17
N ALA A 12 -17.54 -37.39 -3.91
CA ALA A 12 -17.83 -36.40 -4.94
C ALA A 12 -18.06 -34.99 -4.35
N LEU A 13 -18.69 -34.88 -3.17
CA LEU A 13 -18.83 -33.62 -2.43
C LEU A 13 -17.51 -33.11 -1.86
N LEU A 14 -16.59 -33.99 -1.42
CA LEU A 14 -15.23 -33.60 -1.04
C LEU A 14 -14.38 -33.17 -2.24
N LEU A 15 -14.56 -33.79 -3.40
CA LEU A 15 -13.89 -33.40 -4.65
C LEU A 15 -14.42 -32.07 -5.22
N LEU A 16 -15.71 -31.78 -5.02
CA LEU A 16 -16.32 -30.49 -5.39
C LEU A 16 -15.95 -29.34 -4.43
N ALA A 17 -15.50 -29.64 -3.21
CA ALA A 17 -15.04 -28.63 -2.26
C ALA A 17 -13.63 -28.09 -2.56
N SER A 18 -12.93 -28.61 -3.57
CA SER A 18 -11.53 -28.27 -3.87
C SER A 18 -11.35 -27.43 -5.15
N ALA A 19 -12.43 -26.89 -5.71
CA ALA A 19 -12.37 -25.94 -6.82
C ALA A 19 -12.95 -24.58 -6.40
N VAL A 20 -12.55 -24.10 -5.22
CA VAL A 20 -12.51 -22.65 -5.02
C VAL A 20 -11.32 -22.19 -5.86
N VAL A 21 -11.58 -21.49 -6.96
CA VAL A 21 -10.55 -20.64 -7.58
C VAL A 21 -10.12 -19.72 -6.43
N ALA A 22 -8.92 -19.94 -5.90
CA ALA A 22 -8.44 -19.18 -4.76
C ALA A 22 -8.24 -17.75 -5.25
N GLU A 23 -9.26 -16.92 -5.06
CA GLU A 23 -9.14 -15.47 -5.16
C GLU A 23 -8.14 -15.07 -4.07
N HIS A 24 -7.11 -14.32 -4.45
CA HIS A 24 -6.06 -13.89 -3.53
C HIS A 24 -6.66 -13.00 -2.44
N THR A 25 -6.14 -13.11 -1.23
CA THR A 25 -6.72 -12.50 -0.03
C THR A 25 -6.15 -11.12 0.27
N SER A 26 -4.96 -10.80 -0.25
CA SER A 26 -4.33 -9.49 -0.10
C SER A 26 -3.28 -9.24 -1.18
N ASN A 27 -2.97 -7.96 -1.40
CA ASN A 27 -1.94 -7.52 -2.33
C ASN A 27 -0.85 -6.75 -1.58
N TRP A 28 0.40 -7.09 -1.85
CA TRP A 28 1.57 -6.44 -1.29
C TRP A 28 2.43 -5.86 -2.40
N ALA A 29 3.06 -4.71 -2.14
CA ALA A 29 4.01 -4.11 -3.05
C ALA A 29 5.37 -3.91 -2.37
N VAL A 30 6.44 -4.27 -3.05
CA VAL A 30 7.83 -3.99 -2.64
C VAL A 30 8.45 -3.14 -3.74
N LEU A 31 8.65 -1.85 -3.47
CA LEU A 31 9.08 -0.86 -4.46
C LEU A 31 10.47 -0.35 -4.08
N VAL A 32 11.46 -0.60 -4.94
CA VAL A 32 12.87 -0.41 -4.62
C VAL A 32 13.57 0.45 -5.66
N SER A 33 14.07 1.61 -5.22
CA SER A 33 15.09 2.35 -5.98
C SER A 33 16.44 1.88 -5.46
N THR A 34 17.36 1.52 -6.35
CA THR A 34 18.67 1.02 -5.93
C THR A 34 19.78 2.03 -6.15
N SER A 35 19.49 3.18 -6.76
CA SER A 35 20.50 4.17 -7.12
C SER A 35 20.42 5.43 -6.26
N ARG A 36 21.59 5.90 -5.83
CA ARG A 36 21.77 7.15 -5.07
C ARG A 36 22.34 8.27 -5.96
N PHE A 37 22.46 9.46 -5.40
CA PHE A 37 22.97 10.69 -6.04
C PHE A 37 22.00 11.37 -7.00
N TRP A 38 22.15 12.70 -7.11
CA TRP A 38 21.26 13.58 -7.87
C TRP A 38 21.08 13.20 -9.34
N PHE A 39 22.13 12.72 -10.01
CA PHE A 39 22.05 12.32 -11.43
C PHE A 39 21.17 11.08 -11.66
N ASN A 40 20.78 10.38 -10.61
CA ASN A 40 19.87 9.24 -10.63
C ASN A 40 18.46 9.57 -10.13
N TYR A 41 18.09 10.86 -10.10
CA TYR A 41 16.77 11.35 -9.69
C TYR A 41 15.62 10.49 -10.21
N ARG A 42 15.66 10.15 -11.51
CA ARG A 42 14.64 9.33 -12.20
C ARG A 42 14.33 7.98 -11.53
N HIS A 43 15.31 7.28 -10.96
CA HIS A 43 15.06 5.97 -10.34
C HIS A 43 14.21 6.12 -9.07
N LEU A 44 14.42 7.19 -8.30
CA LEU A 44 13.56 7.52 -7.17
C LEU A 44 12.17 7.96 -7.67
N ALA A 45 12.09 8.84 -8.68
CA ALA A 45 10.82 9.29 -9.23
C ALA A 45 9.98 8.15 -9.82
N ASN A 46 10.59 7.18 -10.52
CA ASN A 46 9.94 5.96 -11.01
C ASN A 46 9.21 5.21 -9.88
N VAL A 47 9.92 4.97 -8.78
CA VAL A 47 9.39 4.26 -7.60
C VAL A 47 8.28 5.06 -6.94
N LEU A 48 8.43 6.37 -6.78
CA LEU A 48 7.39 7.22 -6.20
C LEU A 48 6.14 7.28 -7.09
N SER A 49 6.30 7.30 -8.41
CA SER A 49 5.17 7.24 -9.34
C SER A 49 4.40 5.94 -9.15
N LEU A 50 5.08 4.79 -9.09
CA LEU A 50 4.41 3.51 -8.85
C LEU A 50 3.79 3.42 -7.44
N TYR A 51 4.44 3.96 -6.42
CA TYR A 51 3.89 4.07 -5.06
C TYR A 51 2.54 4.80 -5.09
N ARG A 52 2.47 5.92 -5.82
CA ARG A 52 1.21 6.65 -5.99
C ARG A 52 0.18 5.85 -6.78
N THR A 53 0.59 5.10 -7.80
CA THR A 53 -0.31 4.23 -8.56
C THR A 53 -0.94 3.16 -7.66
N VAL A 54 -0.15 2.43 -6.86
CA VAL A 54 -0.67 1.38 -5.97
C VAL A 54 -1.56 1.96 -4.87
N LYS A 55 -1.22 3.13 -4.30
CA LYS A 55 -2.08 3.84 -3.35
C LYS A 55 -3.38 4.31 -3.96
N ARG A 56 -3.33 4.85 -5.18
CA ARG A 56 -4.53 5.29 -5.92
C ARG A 56 -5.47 4.11 -6.19
N LEU A 57 -4.90 2.92 -6.44
CA LEU A 57 -5.65 1.68 -6.61
C LEU A 57 -5.95 0.97 -5.28
N GLY A 58 -5.65 1.61 -4.15
CA GLY A 58 -6.19 1.31 -2.84
C GLY A 58 -5.32 0.42 -1.95
N ILE A 59 -4.12 0.01 -2.37
CA ILE A 59 -3.22 -0.75 -1.48
C ILE A 59 -2.80 0.20 -0.33
N PRO A 60 -3.04 -0.18 0.94
CA PRO A 60 -2.68 0.66 2.08
C PRO A 60 -1.17 0.66 2.33
N ASP A 61 -0.64 1.71 2.97
CA ASP A 61 0.80 1.82 3.27
C ASP A 61 1.32 0.65 4.10
N SER A 62 0.50 0.07 4.97
CA SER A 62 0.84 -1.15 5.72
C SER A 62 1.14 -2.38 4.86
N GLN A 63 0.82 -2.34 3.56
CA GLN A 63 1.07 -3.38 2.56
C GLN A 63 2.04 -2.95 1.45
N ILE A 64 2.65 -1.76 1.58
CA ILE A 64 3.63 -1.25 0.63
C ILE A 64 4.95 -1.10 1.37
N ILE A 65 5.98 -1.81 0.93
CA ILE A 65 7.35 -1.63 1.41
C ILE A 65 8.09 -0.73 0.42
N LEU A 66 8.49 0.46 0.89
CA LEU A 66 9.16 1.45 0.07
C LEU A 66 10.63 1.62 0.49
N MET A 67 11.54 1.40 -0.45
CA MET A 67 12.99 1.51 -0.23
C MET A 67 13.59 2.63 -1.10
N LEU A 68 14.03 3.72 -0.47
CA LEU A 68 14.63 4.88 -1.14
C LEU A 68 16.06 5.14 -0.61
N PRO A 69 17.10 5.00 -1.45
CA PRO A 69 18.50 5.07 -1.03
C PRO A 69 19.02 6.50 -0.89
N ASP A 70 18.22 7.49 -1.28
CA ASP A 70 18.54 8.91 -1.20
C ASP A 70 17.23 9.72 -1.09
N ASP A 71 17.32 10.97 -0.66
CA ASP A 71 16.19 11.88 -0.55
C ASP A 71 16.38 13.05 -1.53
N MET A 72 15.74 12.93 -2.71
CA MET A 72 15.79 13.97 -3.73
C MET A 72 14.97 15.20 -3.32
N ALA A 73 13.95 15.05 -2.49
CA ALA A 73 13.09 16.15 -2.06
C ALA A 73 13.89 17.12 -1.17
N CYS A 74 14.75 16.59 -0.29
CA CYS A 74 15.61 17.37 0.61
C CYS A 74 17.02 17.65 0.05
N ASN A 75 17.31 17.26 -1.21
CA ASN A 75 18.65 17.45 -1.78
C ASN A 75 18.94 18.95 -2.00
N PRO A 76 20.12 19.49 -1.62
CA PRO A 76 20.47 20.89 -1.85
C PRO A 76 20.51 21.31 -3.33
N ARG A 77 20.58 20.36 -4.27
CA ARG A 77 20.50 20.61 -5.71
C ARG A 77 19.07 20.76 -6.21
N ASN A 78 18.08 20.35 -5.42
CA ASN A 78 16.69 20.43 -5.82
C ASN A 78 16.23 21.89 -5.83
N ALA A 79 15.89 22.39 -7.02
CA ALA A 79 15.32 23.73 -7.20
C ALA A 79 13.94 23.87 -6.55
N PHE A 80 13.27 22.76 -6.23
CA PHE A 80 11.95 22.69 -5.60
C PHE A 80 12.02 21.90 -4.28
N PRO A 81 12.40 22.57 -3.17
CA PRO A 81 12.59 21.88 -1.89
C PRO A 81 11.31 21.19 -1.43
N GLY A 82 11.45 19.95 -0.98
CA GLY A 82 10.36 19.14 -0.44
C GLY A 82 9.46 18.47 -1.47
N THR A 83 9.74 18.62 -2.77
CA THR A 83 8.93 18.01 -3.84
C THR A 83 9.75 17.20 -4.83
N VAL A 84 9.10 16.24 -5.49
CA VAL A 84 9.69 15.40 -6.54
C VAL A 84 8.71 15.32 -7.72
N TYR A 85 9.19 15.40 -8.96
CA TYR A 85 8.35 15.40 -10.17
C TYR A 85 8.88 14.41 -11.21
N SER A 86 8.01 13.70 -11.93
CA SER A 86 8.38 12.78 -13.03
C SER A 86 8.25 13.40 -14.41
N ASN A 87 7.83 14.67 -14.50
CA ASN A 87 7.61 15.38 -15.75
C ASN A 87 7.92 16.87 -15.62
N ALA A 88 8.18 17.52 -16.76
CA ALA A 88 8.58 18.92 -16.81
C ALA A 88 7.43 19.90 -16.55
N ASP A 89 6.17 19.49 -16.74
CA ASP A 89 5.00 20.32 -16.40
C ASP A 89 4.71 20.36 -14.89
N ARG A 90 5.35 19.45 -14.12
CA ARG A 90 5.27 19.36 -12.66
C ARG A 90 3.83 19.28 -12.15
N ALA A 91 2.96 18.63 -12.91
CA ALA A 91 1.54 18.55 -12.60
C ALA A 91 1.26 17.83 -11.27
N VAL A 92 2.13 16.89 -10.87
CA VAL A 92 1.95 16.06 -9.69
C VAL A 92 3.24 15.98 -8.88
N ASP A 93 3.21 16.46 -7.64
CA ASP A 93 4.27 16.18 -6.66
C ASP A 93 4.18 14.73 -6.21
N LEU A 94 5.25 13.99 -6.49
CA LEU A 94 5.40 12.57 -6.20
C LEU A 94 5.71 12.30 -4.73
N TYR A 95 6.37 13.23 -4.05
CA TYR A 95 6.76 13.08 -2.65
C TYR A 95 5.55 13.32 -1.75
N GLY A 96 4.91 14.50 -1.87
CA GLY A 96 3.69 14.86 -1.16
C GLY A 96 3.77 14.72 0.36
N ASP A 97 2.62 14.83 1.03
CA ASP A 97 2.55 14.80 2.49
C ASP A 97 2.42 13.39 3.10
N ASN A 98 2.07 12.38 2.29
CA ASN A 98 1.60 11.06 2.75
C ASN A 98 2.44 9.89 2.21
N ILE A 99 3.75 10.09 2.08
CA ILE A 99 4.71 9.05 1.71
C ILE A 99 5.27 8.37 2.96
N GLU A 100 5.16 7.05 3.03
CA GLU A 100 5.77 6.23 4.07
C GLU A 100 6.98 5.50 3.46
N VAL A 101 8.18 5.90 3.87
CA VAL A 101 9.43 5.27 3.42
C VAL A 101 9.95 4.35 4.53
N ASP A 102 10.00 3.05 4.25
CA ASP A 102 10.38 2.02 5.23
C ASP A 102 11.88 1.87 5.38
N TYR A 103 12.60 1.86 4.27
CA TYR A 103 14.07 1.79 4.25
C TYR A 103 14.62 3.06 3.60
N ARG A 104 15.33 3.86 4.40
CA ARG A 104 15.86 5.17 3.97
C ARG A 104 17.38 5.15 3.89
N GLY A 105 17.93 5.77 2.86
CA GLY A 105 19.36 6.04 2.76
C GLY A 105 20.19 4.76 2.88
N TYR A 106 21.09 4.73 3.87
CA TYR A 106 21.98 3.59 4.14
C TYR A 106 21.27 2.28 4.53
N GLU A 107 19.97 2.31 4.82
CA GLU A 107 19.21 1.08 5.07
C GLU A 107 18.85 0.31 3.79
N VAL A 108 18.99 0.92 2.61
CA VAL A 108 18.70 0.28 1.32
C VAL A 108 19.90 -0.54 0.83
N THR A 109 20.13 -1.68 1.47
CA THR A 109 21.23 -2.61 1.15
C THR A 109 20.70 -3.89 0.52
N VAL A 110 21.58 -4.64 -0.16
CA VAL A 110 21.22 -5.97 -0.69
C VAL A 110 20.79 -6.88 0.45
N GLU A 111 21.51 -6.84 1.57
CA GLU A 111 21.22 -7.63 2.77
C GLU A 111 19.81 -7.37 3.30
N ASN A 112 19.43 -6.11 3.51
CA ASN A 112 18.11 -5.77 4.06
C ASN A 112 16.99 -6.17 3.11
N PHE A 113 17.18 -6.00 1.80
CA PHE A 113 16.22 -6.44 0.80
C PHE A 113 16.02 -7.97 0.80
N ILE A 114 17.11 -8.75 0.81
CA ILE A 114 17.02 -10.22 0.88
C ILE A 114 16.39 -10.68 2.20
N ARG A 115 16.77 -10.07 3.34
CA ARG A 115 16.19 -10.40 4.65
C ARG A 115 14.69 -10.10 4.71
N LEU A 116 14.25 -8.99 4.11
CA LEU A 116 12.83 -8.64 3.96
C LEU A 116 12.06 -9.73 3.21
N LEU A 117 12.53 -10.09 2.00
CA LEU A 117 11.89 -11.11 1.17
C LEU A 117 11.87 -12.48 1.86
N THR A 118 12.94 -12.85 2.56
CA THR A 118 13.10 -14.19 3.15
C THR A 118 12.63 -14.33 4.60
N ASP A 119 12.13 -13.27 5.22
CA ASP A 119 11.69 -13.22 6.63
C ASP A 119 12.83 -13.53 7.62
N ARG A 120 14.02 -12.99 7.33
CA ARG A 120 15.23 -13.17 8.15
C ARG A 120 15.58 -11.86 8.87
N LEU A 121 14.56 -11.26 9.49
CA LEU A 121 14.64 -10.00 10.23
C LEU A 121 14.55 -10.27 11.74
N ASP A 122 15.43 -9.66 12.52
CA ASP A 122 15.46 -9.76 13.99
C ASP A 122 14.14 -9.29 14.61
N GLU A 123 13.75 -9.80 15.78
CA GLU A 123 12.43 -9.55 16.41
C GLU A 123 12.15 -8.05 16.68
N ASP A 124 13.20 -7.25 16.89
CA ASP A 124 13.12 -5.80 17.14
C ASP A 124 12.85 -4.97 15.89
N VAL A 125 12.96 -5.56 14.68
CA VAL A 125 12.59 -4.88 13.44
C VAL A 125 11.08 -4.56 13.45
N PRO A 126 10.68 -3.28 13.29
CA PRO A 126 9.28 -2.86 13.39
C PRO A 126 8.41 -3.47 12.29
N ARG A 127 7.11 -3.60 12.57
CA ARG A 127 6.15 -4.24 11.65
C ARG A 127 6.08 -3.55 10.27
N SER A 128 6.24 -2.22 10.21
CA SER A 128 6.25 -1.48 8.94
C SER A 128 7.38 -1.91 8.01
N LYS A 129 8.52 -2.37 8.56
CA LYS A 129 9.66 -2.87 7.78
C LYS A 129 9.60 -4.38 7.53
N ARG A 130 8.42 -5.00 7.59
CA ARG A 130 8.26 -6.44 7.37
C ARG A 130 7.25 -6.70 6.26
N LEU A 131 7.61 -7.57 5.34
CA LEU A 131 6.70 -8.08 4.32
C LEU A 131 5.72 -9.08 4.98
N GLY A 132 4.49 -8.67 5.24
CA GLY A 132 3.50 -9.50 5.93
C GLY A 132 2.75 -10.49 5.03
N SER A 133 3.25 -10.77 3.83
CA SER A 133 2.60 -11.63 2.84
C SER A 133 2.61 -13.11 3.22
N ASP A 134 1.60 -13.83 2.73
CA ASP A 134 1.33 -15.23 3.02
C ASP A 134 0.91 -16.01 1.76
N ALA A 135 0.41 -17.23 1.95
CA ALA A 135 0.06 -18.16 0.88
C ALA A 135 -1.12 -17.69 0.01
N GLY A 136 -1.90 -16.70 0.46
CA GLY A 136 -3.01 -16.10 -0.27
C GLY A 136 -2.68 -14.72 -0.84
N SER A 137 -1.45 -14.23 -0.64
CA SER A 137 -1.07 -12.86 -0.99
C SER A 137 -0.45 -12.78 -2.38
N ASN A 138 -0.91 -11.88 -3.25
CA ASN A 138 -0.15 -11.52 -4.45
C ASN A 138 0.89 -10.46 -4.11
N VAL A 139 2.08 -10.60 -4.69
CA VAL A 139 3.22 -9.71 -4.38
C VAL A 139 3.73 -9.06 -5.67
N LEU A 140 3.66 -7.73 -5.74
CA LEU A 140 4.37 -6.92 -6.73
C LEU A 140 5.77 -6.59 -6.21
N VAL A 141 6.81 -6.95 -6.94
CA VAL A 141 8.19 -6.51 -6.67
C VAL A 141 8.64 -5.65 -7.85
N TYR A 142 8.81 -4.36 -7.62
CA TYR A 142 9.35 -3.43 -8.62
C TYR A 142 10.72 -2.93 -8.21
N MET A 143 11.68 -3.03 -9.11
CA MET A 143 13.05 -2.56 -8.89
C MET A 143 13.51 -1.66 -10.04
N THR A 144 14.23 -0.59 -9.72
CA THR A 144 14.83 0.27 -10.75
C THR A 144 16.19 0.80 -10.32
N GLY A 145 17.11 0.89 -11.28
CA GLY A 145 18.46 1.36 -11.03
C GLY A 145 19.41 1.03 -12.18
N HIS A 146 20.71 1.09 -11.90
CA HIS A 146 21.75 0.70 -12.84
C HIS A 146 22.11 -0.76 -12.69
N GLY A 147 22.25 -1.46 -13.82
CA GLY A 147 22.51 -2.91 -13.86
C GLY A 147 23.20 -3.30 -15.15
N GLY A 148 23.27 -4.61 -15.37
CA GLY A 148 23.82 -5.22 -16.57
C GLY A 148 23.47 -6.72 -16.60
N ASP A 149 24.24 -7.51 -17.35
CA ASP A 149 24.00 -8.96 -17.46
C ASP A 149 23.99 -9.63 -16.08
N GLN A 150 22.80 -10.00 -15.62
CA GLN A 150 22.51 -10.73 -14.38
C GLN A 150 22.88 -10.01 -13.09
N PHE A 151 23.01 -8.68 -13.08
CA PHE A 151 23.17 -7.92 -11.84
C PHE A 151 22.47 -6.56 -11.84
N LEU A 152 22.13 -6.09 -10.64
CA LEU A 152 21.62 -4.74 -10.37
C LEU A 152 22.43 -4.11 -9.23
N LYS A 153 22.94 -2.90 -9.43
CA LYS A 153 23.73 -2.17 -8.43
C LYS A 153 22.85 -1.59 -7.34
N PHE A 154 23.30 -1.70 -6.10
CA PHE A 154 22.75 -1.06 -4.91
C PHE A 154 23.72 0.01 -4.41
N GLN A 155 23.21 1.24 -4.32
CA GLN A 155 23.90 2.43 -3.82
C GLN A 155 25.29 2.68 -4.44
N ASP A 156 25.54 2.21 -5.68
CA ASP A 156 26.86 2.31 -6.33
C ASP A 156 28.01 1.63 -5.56
N ALA A 157 27.69 0.70 -4.65
CA ALA A 157 28.65 0.03 -3.76
C ALA A 157 28.50 -1.50 -3.73
N GLU A 158 27.28 -2.00 -3.82
CA GLU A 158 26.94 -3.42 -3.80
C GLU A 158 26.22 -3.81 -5.10
N GLU A 159 26.12 -5.10 -5.36
CA GLU A 159 25.38 -5.65 -6.49
C GLU A 159 24.54 -6.84 -6.02
N ILE A 160 23.30 -6.93 -6.48
CA ILE A 160 22.47 -8.13 -6.34
C ILE A 160 22.44 -8.87 -7.68
N GLY A 161 22.65 -10.18 -7.65
CA GLY A 161 22.62 -11.02 -8.84
C GLY A 161 21.24 -11.60 -9.16
N ALA A 162 21.06 -12.05 -10.40
CA ALA A 162 19.87 -12.80 -10.82
C ALA A 162 19.66 -14.09 -10.00
N TRP A 163 20.75 -14.73 -9.57
CA TRP A 163 20.71 -15.91 -8.69
C TRP A 163 20.23 -15.57 -7.27
N ASP A 164 20.68 -14.45 -6.70
CA ASP A 164 20.26 -14.02 -5.37
C ASP A 164 18.74 -13.77 -5.30
N LEU A 165 18.19 -13.16 -6.36
CA LEU A 165 16.75 -12.97 -6.52
C LEU A 165 16.01 -14.32 -6.68
N ALA A 166 16.54 -15.23 -7.51
CA ALA A 166 15.95 -16.55 -7.71
C ALA A 166 15.85 -17.33 -6.39
N ASP A 167 16.94 -17.32 -5.60
CA ASP A 167 17.01 -18.00 -4.32
C ASP A 167 16.12 -17.33 -3.26
N ALA A 168 16.00 -16.00 -3.28
CA ALA A 168 15.09 -15.28 -2.39
C ALA A 168 13.62 -15.63 -2.68
N PHE A 169 13.22 -15.65 -3.95
CA PHE A 169 11.87 -16.07 -4.36
C PHE A 169 11.63 -17.56 -4.11
N GLY A 170 12.65 -18.41 -4.26
CA GLY A 170 12.65 -19.80 -3.82
C GLY A 170 12.29 -19.96 -2.34
N GLN A 171 12.94 -19.19 -1.49
CA GLN A 171 12.63 -19.22 -0.06
C GLN A 171 11.26 -18.64 0.28
N MET A 172 10.81 -17.61 -0.44
CA MET A 172 9.44 -17.09 -0.29
C MET A 172 8.42 -18.17 -0.62
N TRP A 173 8.64 -18.92 -1.71
CA TRP A 173 7.77 -20.00 -2.13
C TRP A 173 7.72 -21.14 -1.10
N GLU A 174 8.89 -21.62 -0.65
CA GLU A 174 8.99 -22.67 0.37
C GLU A 174 8.32 -22.29 1.69
N LYS A 175 8.42 -21.01 2.07
CA LYS A 175 7.78 -20.45 3.26
C LYS A 175 6.32 -20.04 3.04
N LYS A 176 5.77 -20.25 1.84
CA LYS A 176 4.40 -19.88 1.45
C LYS A 176 4.10 -18.39 1.71
N ARG A 177 4.97 -17.52 1.22
CA ARG A 177 4.87 -16.05 1.39
C ARG A 177 4.29 -15.33 0.18
N TYR A 178 3.88 -16.06 -0.85
CA TYR A 178 3.08 -15.51 -1.93
C TYR A 178 2.18 -16.59 -2.53
N HIS A 179 1.04 -16.15 -3.07
CA HIS A 179 0.18 -16.89 -3.96
C HIS A 179 0.70 -16.77 -5.40
N GLU A 180 0.80 -15.53 -5.89
CA GLU A 180 1.38 -15.16 -7.18
C GLU A 180 2.33 -13.97 -7.02
N LEU A 181 3.36 -13.88 -7.86
CA LEU A 181 4.36 -12.82 -7.81
C LEU A 181 4.53 -12.18 -9.18
N LEU A 182 4.44 -10.85 -9.24
CA LEU A 182 4.77 -10.05 -10.41
C LEU A 182 6.10 -9.34 -10.15
N PHE A 183 7.15 -9.73 -10.87
CA PHE A 183 8.46 -9.10 -10.81
C PHE A 183 8.62 -8.13 -11.98
N MET A 184 8.88 -6.87 -11.69
CA MET A 184 9.07 -5.80 -12.66
C MET A 184 10.41 -5.12 -12.43
N ILE A 185 11.22 -4.97 -13.48
CA ILE A 185 12.55 -4.36 -13.32
C ILE A 185 12.91 -3.40 -14.46
N ASP A 186 13.28 -2.17 -14.10
CA ASP A 186 13.77 -1.17 -15.04
C ASP A 186 15.27 -0.92 -14.86
N THR A 187 16.08 -1.53 -15.72
CA THR A 187 17.54 -1.39 -15.74
C THR A 187 18.12 -1.83 -17.09
N CYS A 188 19.40 -1.56 -17.34
CA CYS A 188 20.11 -2.10 -18.49
C CYS A 188 20.19 -3.63 -18.40
N GLN A 189 19.90 -4.33 -19.50
CA GLN A 189 19.83 -5.79 -19.57
C GLN A 189 18.88 -6.41 -18.55
N ALA A 190 17.79 -5.70 -18.23
CA ALA A 190 16.77 -6.10 -17.27
C ALA A 190 16.26 -7.54 -17.45
N ASN A 191 16.12 -8.00 -18.69
CA ASN A 191 15.57 -9.32 -18.99
C ASN A 191 16.44 -10.47 -18.47
N THR A 192 17.72 -10.22 -18.24
CA THR A 192 18.66 -11.20 -17.70
C THR A 192 18.43 -11.48 -16.21
N MET A 193 17.80 -10.55 -15.48
CA MET A 193 17.63 -10.62 -14.01
C MET A 193 16.67 -11.71 -13.54
N TYR A 194 15.76 -12.15 -14.41
CA TYR A 194 14.76 -13.17 -14.08
C TYR A 194 15.02 -14.50 -14.80
N THR A 195 16.16 -14.67 -15.48
CA THR A 195 16.48 -15.90 -16.25
C THR A 195 16.67 -17.13 -15.38
N HIS A 196 17.14 -16.95 -14.15
CA HIS A 196 17.40 -18.06 -13.20
C HIS A 196 16.25 -18.34 -12.25
N PHE A 197 15.12 -17.64 -12.37
CA PHE A 197 13.94 -17.95 -11.54
C PHE A 197 13.47 -19.39 -11.82
N TYR A 198 13.17 -20.11 -10.74
CA TYR A 198 12.75 -21.51 -10.79
C TYR A 198 11.49 -21.78 -9.95
N SER A 199 11.00 -20.79 -9.22
CA SER A 199 9.82 -20.93 -8.35
C SER A 199 8.55 -20.65 -9.14
N PRO A 200 7.47 -21.41 -8.89
CA PRO A 200 6.25 -21.28 -9.66
C PRO A 200 5.48 -19.99 -9.34
N ASN A 201 4.46 -19.71 -10.14
CA ASN A 201 3.52 -18.59 -9.99
C ASN A 201 4.19 -17.22 -10.09
N ILE A 202 5.28 -17.12 -10.87
CA ILE A 202 5.98 -15.86 -11.12
C ILE A 202 5.74 -15.42 -12.56
N VAL A 203 5.27 -14.17 -12.70
CA VAL A 203 5.33 -13.40 -13.95
C VAL A 203 6.46 -12.41 -13.80
N ALA A 204 7.37 -12.34 -14.77
CA ALA A 204 8.47 -11.39 -14.74
C ALA A 204 8.51 -10.55 -16.01
N THR A 205 8.80 -9.26 -15.89
CA THR A 205 8.96 -8.34 -17.01
C THR A 205 10.13 -7.38 -16.78
N GLY A 206 10.83 -7.03 -17.85
CA GLY A 206 12.02 -6.19 -17.81
C GLY A 206 12.04 -5.16 -18.93
N SER A 207 12.75 -4.05 -18.73
CA SER A 207 12.77 -2.94 -19.68
C SER A 207 13.67 -3.13 -20.91
N SER A 208 14.64 -4.06 -20.87
CA SER A 208 15.66 -4.20 -21.92
C SER A 208 16.25 -5.60 -22.02
N GLU A 209 16.54 -6.05 -23.25
CA GLU A 209 17.15 -7.35 -23.55
C GLU A 209 18.65 -7.40 -23.21
N ILE A 210 19.24 -8.59 -23.26
CA ILE A 210 20.70 -8.75 -23.19
C ILE A 210 21.39 -7.87 -24.23
N ASP A 211 22.55 -7.32 -23.89
CA ASP A 211 23.32 -6.37 -24.69
C ASP A 211 22.63 -5.01 -24.98
N GLN A 212 21.52 -4.69 -24.29
CA GLN A 212 20.82 -3.41 -24.42
C GLN A 212 20.91 -2.54 -23.17
N SER A 213 20.88 -1.23 -23.39
CA SER A 213 20.67 -0.25 -22.31
C SER A 213 19.18 0.01 -22.11
N SER A 214 18.79 0.38 -20.88
CA SER A 214 17.55 1.11 -20.65
C SER A 214 17.83 2.61 -20.75
N TYR A 215 16.79 3.40 -21.07
CA TYR A 215 16.95 4.81 -21.39
C TYR A 215 16.10 5.68 -20.47
N SER A 216 16.65 6.86 -20.14
CA SER A 216 15.91 7.91 -19.46
C SER A 216 14.94 8.65 -20.40
N HIS A 217 13.88 9.25 -19.84
CA HIS A 217 12.92 10.11 -20.50
C HIS A 217 12.79 11.45 -19.76
N HIS A 218 12.18 12.45 -20.40
CA HIS A 218 11.87 13.78 -19.84
C HIS A 218 13.04 14.43 -19.07
N ALA A 219 13.91 15.15 -19.79
CA ALA A 219 14.88 16.03 -19.13
C ALA A 219 14.16 17.30 -18.62
N ASP A 220 14.36 17.63 -17.35
CA ASP A 220 13.89 18.89 -16.76
C ASP A 220 15.08 19.83 -16.59
N ASN A 221 14.98 21.03 -17.18
CA ASN A 221 16.06 22.02 -17.17
C ASN A 221 16.29 22.67 -15.80
N ASP A 222 15.25 22.80 -14.96
CA ASP A 222 15.39 23.40 -13.64
C ASP A 222 15.92 22.38 -12.63
N VAL A 223 15.54 21.10 -12.78
CA VAL A 223 16.12 19.99 -11.99
C VAL A 223 17.53 19.63 -12.50
N GLY A 224 17.78 19.83 -13.79
CA GLY A 224 19.08 19.67 -14.46
C GLY A 224 19.42 18.22 -14.85
N VAL A 225 18.48 17.29 -14.73
CA VAL A 225 18.65 15.86 -15.01
C VAL A 225 17.37 15.26 -15.62
N ALA A 226 17.45 14.03 -16.13
CA ALA A 226 16.26 13.28 -16.51
C ALA A 226 15.48 12.84 -15.27
N VAL A 227 14.15 12.96 -15.32
CA VAL A 227 13.27 12.79 -14.16
C VAL A 227 12.46 11.49 -14.15
N ILE A 228 12.51 10.69 -15.21
CA ILE A 228 11.84 9.38 -15.29
C ILE A 228 12.56 8.48 -16.30
N ASP A 229 12.40 7.15 -16.24
CA ASP A 229 12.88 6.24 -17.28
C ASP A 229 11.80 5.90 -18.31
N ARG A 230 12.20 5.59 -19.55
CA ARG A 230 11.30 5.44 -20.71
C ARG A 230 10.30 4.31 -20.49
N TRP A 231 10.78 3.13 -20.14
CA TRP A 231 9.92 1.96 -19.97
C TRP A 231 8.93 2.20 -18.83
N THR A 232 9.42 2.67 -17.68
CA THR A 232 8.58 3.01 -16.53
C THR A 232 7.54 4.10 -16.88
N TYR A 233 7.91 5.12 -17.67
CA TYR A 233 6.97 6.14 -18.14
C TYR A 233 5.80 5.53 -18.93
N TYR A 234 6.05 4.63 -19.88
CA TYR A 234 4.97 4.02 -20.67
C TYR A 234 4.14 3.00 -19.88
N VAL A 235 4.75 2.30 -18.92
CA VAL A 235 4.00 1.49 -17.93
C VAL A 235 3.06 2.38 -17.12
N LEU A 236 3.56 3.50 -16.60
CA LEU A 236 2.76 4.46 -15.83
C LEU A 236 1.67 5.09 -16.70
N GLU A 237 1.95 5.45 -17.96
CA GLU A 237 0.95 5.98 -18.90
C GLU A 237 -0.22 4.99 -19.07
N PHE A 238 0.06 3.69 -19.23
CA PHE A 238 -0.96 2.66 -19.27
C PHE A 238 -1.75 2.58 -17.96
N LEU A 239 -1.05 2.48 -16.83
CA LEU A 239 -1.69 2.36 -15.51
C LEU A 239 -2.53 3.60 -15.18
N GLU A 240 -2.10 4.79 -15.57
CA GLU A 240 -2.77 6.04 -15.24
C GLU A 240 -3.98 6.33 -16.14
N THR A 241 -3.88 6.00 -17.43
CA THR A 241 -4.92 6.31 -18.43
C THR A 241 -5.93 5.19 -18.63
N GLN A 242 -5.49 3.93 -18.53
CA GLN A 242 -6.34 2.77 -18.81
C GLN A 242 -6.87 2.14 -17.51
N VAL A 243 -6.02 1.98 -16.49
CA VAL A 243 -6.39 1.35 -15.20
C VAL A 243 -6.87 2.41 -14.20
N THR A 244 -8.06 2.95 -14.44
CA THR A 244 -8.61 4.10 -13.67
C THR A 244 -9.42 3.70 -12.43
N SER A 245 -9.76 2.42 -12.27
CA SER A 245 -10.57 1.91 -11.16
C SER A 245 -10.00 0.59 -10.62
N VAL A 246 -10.23 0.33 -9.33
CA VAL A 246 -9.92 -0.95 -8.66
C VAL A 246 -10.71 -2.13 -9.24
N THR A 247 -11.79 -1.86 -9.98
CA THR A 247 -12.61 -2.86 -10.67
C THR A 247 -12.23 -3.03 -12.14
N SER A 248 -11.06 -2.52 -12.56
CA SER A 248 -10.58 -2.65 -13.93
C SER A 248 -10.44 -4.12 -14.31
N LYS A 249 -10.88 -4.47 -15.52
CA LYS A 249 -10.76 -5.82 -16.08
C LYS A 249 -9.58 -5.98 -17.03
N LEU A 250 -8.77 -4.93 -17.17
CA LEU A 250 -7.57 -5.00 -17.97
C LEU A 250 -6.59 -5.98 -17.34
N ASN A 251 -6.04 -6.82 -18.18
CA ASN A 251 -5.17 -7.92 -17.79
C ASN A 251 -3.70 -7.60 -18.04
N LEU A 252 -2.82 -8.43 -17.51
CA LEU A 252 -1.38 -8.30 -17.73
C LEU A 252 -1.03 -8.40 -19.22
N GLY A 253 -1.75 -9.21 -19.99
CA GLY A 253 -1.63 -9.24 -21.44
C GLY A 253 -1.87 -7.86 -22.08
N ASP A 254 -2.91 -7.13 -21.67
CA ASP A 254 -3.21 -5.78 -22.17
C ASP A 254 -2.08 -4.78 -21.82
N LEU A 255 -1.49 -4.91 -20.63
CA LEU A 255 -0.33 -4.11 -20.21
C LEU A 255 0.88 -4.42 -21.10
N PHE A 256 1.19 -5.69 -21.33
CA PHE A 256 2.37 -6.08 -22.10
C PHE A 256 2.21 -5.82 -23.60
N ASP A 257 0.99 -5.94 -24.13
CA ASP A 257 0.68 -5.57 -25.52
C ASP A 257 0.73 -4.05 -25.74
N SER A 258 0.69 -3.25 -24.67
CA SER A 258 0.89 -1.80 -24.76
C SER A 258 2.34 -1.38 -24.95
N TYR A 259 3.30 -2.30 -24.79
CA TYR A 259 4.72 -2.01 -24.97
C TYR A 259 5.03 -1.69 -26.43
N ASP A 260 5.64 -0.52 -26.63
CA ASP A 260 6.02 0.00 -27.94
C ASP A 260 7.53 0.28 -27.95
N GLU A 261 8.29 -0.64 -28.53
CA GLU A 261 9.76 -0.54 -28.62
C GLU A 261 10.22 0.73 -29.33
N SER A 262 9.42 1.27 -30.25
CA SER A 262 9.74 2.52 -30.96
C SER A 262 9.71 3.74 -30.04
N LYS A 263 8.95 3.66 -28.95
CA LYS A 263 8.86 4.69 -27.92
C LYS A 263 9.83 4.43 -26.75
N ILE A 264 9.92 3.16 -26.35
CA ILE A 264 10.74 2.71 -25.21
C ILE A 264 12.24 2.77 -25.55
N HIS A 265 12.61 2.57 -26.82
CA HIS A 265 13.99 2.53 -27.35
C HIS A 265 14.84 1.34 -26.87
N SER A 266 14.22 0.35 -26.24
CA SER A 266 14.78 -0.96 -25.90
C SER A 266 13.71 -2.02 -26.10
N GLN A 267 14.08 -3.30 -26.03
CA GLN A 267 13.18 -4.44 -26.16
C GLN A 267 12.76 -4.94 -24.76
N PRO A 268 11.54 -4.64 -24.28
CA PRO A 268 11.05 -5.18 -23.03
C PRO A 268 10.79 -6.68 -23.17
N GLY A 269 11.13 -7.45 -22.14
CA GLY A 269 10.89 -8.89 -22.11
C GLY A 269 9.82 -9.26 -21.10
N VAL A 270 9.16 -10.40 -21.34
CA VAL A 270 8.23 -10.99 -20.37
C VAL A 270 8.49 -12.50 -20.28
N ARG A 271 8.44 -13.05 -19.07
CA ARG A 271 8.63 -14.48 -18.77
C ARG A 271 7.42 -15.02 -18.01
N TRP A 272 6.94 -16.20 -18.45
CA TRP A 272 5.68 -16.80 -17.99
C TRP A 272 5.74 -18.31 -17.73
N ASP A 273 6.83 -18.99 -18.08
CA ASP A 273 6.95 -20.45 -18.02
C ASP A 273 6.82 -21.02 -16.60
N LEU A 274 7.05 -20.18 -15.58
CA LEU A 274 6.88 -20.52 -14.17
C LEU A 274 5.43 -20.41 -13.70
N PHE A 275 4.56 -19.79 -14.49
CA PHE A 275 3.16 -19.66 -14.16
C PHE A 275 2.40 -20.94 -14.57
N PRO A 276 1.54 -21.54 -13.71
CA PRO A 276 0.73 -22.69 -14.10
C PRO A 276 -0.17 -22.34 -15.29
N GLY A 277 -0.05 -23.09 -16.39
CA GLY A 277 -0.73 -22.78 -17.65
C GLY A 277 0.04 -21.83 -18.58
N GLY A 278 1.25 -21.41 -18.17
CA GLY A 278 2.17 -20.62 -18.97
C GLY A 278 1.62 -19.24 -19.34
N GLU A 279 1.98 -18.79 -20.54
CA GLU A 279 1.60 -17.47 -21.05
C GLU A 279 0.07 -17.27 -21.09
N GLN A 280 -0.70 -18.29 -21.46
CA GLN A 280 -2.15 -18.16 -21.59
C GLN A 280 -2.81 -17.76 -20.27
N GLU A 281 -2.46 -18.44 -19.17
CA GLU A 281 -3.02 -18.14 -17.85
C GLU A 281 -2.41 -16.89 -17.23
N GLY A 282 -1.09 -16.71 -17.36
CA GLY A 282 -0.41 -15.53 -16.82
C GLY A 282 -0.96 -14.23 -17.40
N ARG A 283 -1.22 -14.19 -18.72
CA ARG A 283 -1.78 -13.00 -19.38
C ARG A 283 -3.19 -12.66 -18.93
N LEU A 284 -3.97 -13.61 -18.42
CA LEU A 284 -5.35 -13.40 -17.98
C LEU A 284 -5.48 -12.77 -16.60
N ARG A 285 -4.40 -12.77 -15.79
CA ARG A 285 -4.40 -12.08 -14.49
C ARG A 285 -4.66 -10.60 -14.68
N THR A 286 -5.53 -10.05 -13.84
CA THR A 286 -5.86 -8.63 -13.94
C THR A 286 -4.70 -7.79 -13.44
N VAL A 287 -4.54 -6.57 -13.96
CA VAL A 287 -3.52 -5.65 -13.44
C VAL A 287 -3.81 -5.32 -11.96
N VAL A 288 -5.09 -5.23 -11.59
CA VAL A 288 -5.49 -4.93 -10.20
C VAL A 288 -5.23 -6.10 -9.25
N ASP A 289 -4.99 -7.32 -9.74
CA ASP A 289 -4.54 -8.46 -8.91
C ASP A 289 -3.14 -8.23 -8.29
N PHE A 290 -2.36 -7.29 -8.82
CA PHE A 290 -1.04 -6.92 -8.28
C PHE A 290 -0.95 -5.44 -7.84
N PHE A 291 -1.68 -4.55 -8.51
CA PHE A 291 -1.60 -3.11 -8.26
C PHE A 291 -2.75 -2.55 -7.42
N GLY A 292 -3.87 -3.27 -7.28
CA GLY A 292 -5.07 -2.79 -6.60
C GLY A 292 -5.31 -3.43 -5.24
N ASN A 293 -6.23 -2.87 -4.47
CA ASN A 293 -6.67 -3.48 -3.22
C ASN A 293 -7.65 -4.63 -3.47
N VAL A 294 -7.61 -5.64 -2.60
CA VAL A 294 -8.65 -6.66 -2.51
C VAL A 294 -9.76 -6.14 -1.60
N GLN A 295 -10.90 -5.76 -2.19
CA GLN A 295 -12.09 -5.43 -1.41
C GLN A 295 -12.88 -6.69 -1.09
N ASN A 296 -12.61 -7.31 0.06
CA ASN A 296 -13.48 -8.34 0.59
C ASN A 296 -14.78 -7.68 1.08
N VAL A 297 -15.81 -7.66 0.25
CA VAL A 297 -17.16 -7.35 0.71
C VAL A 297 -17.72 -8.62 1.33
N GLU A 298 -17.56 -8.76 2.65
CA GLU A 298 -18.36 -9.73 3.39
C GLU A 298 -19.82 -9.30 3.31
N VAL A 299 -20.56 -9.88 2.37
CA VAL A 299 -22.01 -9.74 2.32
C VAL A 299 -22.56 -10.58 3.46
N GLU A 300 -22.59 -10.04 4.67
CA GLU A 300 -23.38 -10.62 5.74
C GLU A 300 -24.82 -10.73 5.23
N ASN A 301 -25.33 -11.96 5.16
CA ASN A 301 -26.69 -12.22 4.75
C ASN A 301 -27.63 -11.37 5.61
N ALA A 302 -28.38 -10.44 4.99
CA ALA A 302 -29.31 -9.55 5.67
C ALA A 302 -30.45 -10.26 6.46
N ASN A 303 -30.51 -11.59 6.37
CA ASN A 303 -31.45 -12.46 7.09
C ASN A 303 -30.80 -13.26 8.23
N ALA A 304 -29.50 -13.10 8.50
CA ALA A 304 -28.84 -13.74 9.63
C ALA A 304 -29.38 -13.15 10.93
N THR A 305 -29.98 -14.02 11.76
CA THR A 305 -30.58 -13.67 13.07
C THR A 305 -29.60 -13.96 14.21
N GLU A 306 -28.30 -13.93 13.93
CA GLU A 306 -27.25 -14.21 14.89
C GLU A 306 -26.90 -12.96 15.71
N PRO A 307 -26.37 -13.11 16.94
CA PRO A 307 -26.00 -11.98 17.80
C PRO A 307 -24.92 -11.13 17.14
N GLY A 308 -25.18 -9.83 16.94
CA GLY A 308 -24.29 -8.91 16.22
C GLY A 308 -24.68 -8.65 14.76
N SER A 309 -25.89 -9.02 14.34
CA SER A 309 -26.38 -8.74 12.99
C SER A 309 -26.58 -7.24 12.73
N LEU A 310 -26.43 -6.82 11.47
CA LEU A 310 -26.66 -5.45 10.98
C LEU A 310 -27.99 -4.83 11.44
N LYS A 311 -29.03 -5.66 11.67
CA LYS A 311 -30.34 -5.22 12.14
C LYS A 311 -30.33 -4.84 13.63
N GLU A 312 -29.56 -5.56 14.44
CA GLU A 312 -29.35 -5.22 15.86
C GLU A 312 -28.52 -3.94 15.97
N ASP A 313 -27.46 -3.82 15.18
CA ASP A 313 -26.61 -2.62 15.13
C ASP A 313 -27.39 -1.38 14.69
N LEU A 314 -28.23 -1.50 13.64
CA LEU A 314 -29.12 -0.41 13.22
C LEU A 314 -30.14 -0.03 14.32
N ALA A 315 -30.66 -1.01 15.05
CA ALA A 315 -31.56 -0.76 16.16
C ALA A 315 -30.85 -0.09 17.36
N GLU A 316 -29.59 -0.44 17.61
CA GLU A 316 -28.76 0.16 18.65
C GLU A 316 -28.36 1.59 18.28
N ILE A 317 -27.97 1.84 17.04
CA ILE A 317 -27.73 3.19 16.50
C ILE A 317 -28.99 4.05 16.63
N ALA A 318 -30.17 3.53 16.27
CA ALA A 318 -31.42 4.25 16.41
C ALA A 318 -31.71 4.65 17.86
N ARG A 319 -31.48 3.74 18.83
CA ARG A 319 -31.61 4.05 20.27
C ARG A 319 -30.61 5.09 20.75
N LEU A 320 -29.37 5.03 20.27
CA LEU A 320 -28.36 6.03 20.59
C LEU A 320 -28.80 7.41 20.06
N VAL A 321 -29.26 7.50 18.82
CA VAL A 321 -29.76 8.74 18.22
C VAL A 321 -30.91 9.33 19.05
N GLU A 322 -31.91 8.55 19.44
CA GLU A 322 -32.99 9.02 20.32
C GLU A 322 -32.47 9.52 21.67
N LYS A 323 -31.48 8.83 22.26
CA LYS A 323 -30.86 9.24 23.53
C LYS A 323 -30.10 10.55 23.39
N TRP A 324 -29.47 10.80 22.25
CA TRP A 324 -28.79 12.06 21.95
C TRP A 324 -29.79 13.19 21.72
N GLN A 325 -30.88 12.94 20.99
CA GLN A 325 -31.95 13.93 20.78
C GLN A 325 -32.61 14.36 22.09
N LYS A 326 -32.95 13.42 22.98
CA LYS A 326 -33.49 13.75 24.30
C LYS A 326 -32.54 14.56 25.15
N ARG A 327 -31.23 14.25 25.09
CA ARG A 327 -30.21 15.01 25.81
C ARG A 327 -30.08 16.43 25.28
N ASP A 328 -30.20 16.61 23.97
CA ASP A 328 -30.16 17.91 23.31
C ASP A 328 -31.41 18.76 23.64
N GLU A 329 -32.59 18.13 23.73
CA GLU A 329 -33.82 18.76 24.24
C GLU A 329 -33.69 19.17 25.72
N GLU A 330 -33.12 18.31 26.57
CA GLU A 330 -32.82 18.63 27.98
C GLU A 330 -31.83 19.80 28.09
N TYR A 331 -30.76 19.79 27.30
CA TYR A 331 -29.78 20.88 27.25
C TYR A 331 -30.41 22.19 26.76
N SER A 332 -31.28 22.12 25.75
CA SER A 332 -32.01 23.26 25.21
C SER A 332 -33.03 23.81 26.20
N ALA A 333 -33.67 22.96 27.00
CA ALA A 333 -34.57 23.37 28.08
C ALA A 333 -33.81 24.07 29.23
N ILE A 334 -32.59 23.62 29.55
CA ILE A 334 -31.72 24.25 30.56
C ILE A 334 -31.20 25.61 30.08
N LEU A 335 -30.88 25.75 28.79
CA LEU A 335 -30.47 27.03 28.18
C LEU A 335 -31.63 28.02 27.97
N GLY A 336 -32.86 27.52 27.84
CA GLY A 336 -34.07 28.33 27.67
C GLY A 336 -34.55 29.05 28.93
N ASP A 337 -34.12 28.64 30.12
CA ASP A 337 -34.52 29.26 31.40
C ASP A 337 -33.65 30.48 31.78
N SER A 338 -32.74 30.90 30.89
CA SER A 338 -31.83 32.04 31.09
C SER A 338 -31.80 32.99 29.90
N THR A 339 -32.95 33.39 29.36
CA THR A 339 -33.13 34.73 28.75
C THR A 339 -34.62 35.01 28.49
N GLY A 340 -35.21 35.88 29.30
CA GLY A 340 -36.50 36.49 29.01
C GLY A 340 -36.36 37.69 28.07
N ASN A 341 -37.33 37.79 27.15
CA ASN A 341 -37.80 38.97 26.40
C ASN A 341 -36.99 39.50 25.21
N ALA A 342 -37.42 39.10 24.00
CA ALA A 342 -37.79 40.04 22.94
C ALA A 342 -38.84 39.41 21.98
N THR A 343 -40.02 40.03 21.93
CA THR A 343 -41.03 39.96 20.86
C THR A 343 -40.43 40.47 19.52
N GLU A 344 -40.78 40.04 18.30
CA GLU A 344 -42.11 39.82 17.71
C GLU A 344 -42.00 39.16 16.30
N ASN A 345 -43.07 38.44 15.91
CA ASN A 345 -43.70 38.28 14.57
C ASN A 345 -43.15 37.39 13.42
N LEU A 346 -43.92 36.30 13.18
CA LEU A 346 -44.55 35.82 11.91
C LEU A 346 -43.71 35.70 10.62
N HIS A 347 -43.55 34.48 10.07
CA HIS A 347 -44.48 33.87 9.09
C HIS A 347 -44.01 32.50 8.57
N SER A 348 -44.99 31.69 8.18
CA SER A 348 -44.88 30.40 7.47
C SER A 348 -44.18 30.54 6.10
N SER A 349 -43.28 29.61 5.73
CA SER A 349 -43.29 28.93 4.41
C SER A 349 -42.08 28.03 4.13
N SER A 350 -42.40 26.85 3.61
CA SER A 350 -41.73 26.03 2.59
C SER A 350 -40.23 25.66 2.67
N LEU A 351 -40.00 24.35 2.53
CA LEU A 351 -38.76 23.70 2.08
C LEU A 351 -38.01 24.52 1.02
N HIS A 352 -36.77 24.91 1.32
CA HIS A 352 -35.72 25.11 0.33
C HIS A 352 -34.34 24.79 0.95
N VAL A 353 -33.75 23.69 0.49
CA VAL A 353 -32.37 23.31 0.82
C VAL A 353 -31.44 24.28 0.08
N LYS A 354 -30.65 25.04 0.83
CA LYS A 354 -29.60 25.91 0.29
C LYS A 354 -28.26 25.54 0.94
N LEU A 355 -27.41 24.84 0.17
CA LEU A 355 -26.00 24.66 0.51
C LEU A 355 -25.30 26.03 0.57
N LYS A 356 -24.64 26.35 1.69
CA LYS A 356 -23.31 26.97 1.64
C LYS A 356 -22.59 27.07 3.00
N SER A 357 -21.27 26.83 2.89
CA SER A 357 -20.15 27.54 3.53
C SER A 357 -19.54 26.94 4.80
N THR A 358 -18.34 26.41 4.58
CA THR A 358 -17.24 26.13 5.50
C THR A 358 -17.01 27.26 6.52
N VAL A 359 -16.90 26.91 7.80
CA VAL A 359 -16.47 27.81 8.89
C VAL A 359 -15.09 27.35 9.35
N GLY A 360 -14.12 28.28 9.35
CA GLY A 360 -12.75 28.05 9.79
C GLY A 360 -12.60 27.93 11.32
N PRO A 361 -11.40 27.58 11.83
CA PRO A 361 -11.21 27.20 13.22
C PRO A 361 -11.29 28.41 14.17
N THR A 362 -12.14 28.31 15.18
CA THR A 362 -12.27 29.28 16.27
C THR A 362 -11.18 29.05 17.32
N LYS A 363 -10.48 30.12 17.74
CA LYS A 363 -9.52 30.09 18.86
C LYS A 363 -10.21 29.63 20.14
N MET A 364 -9.58 28.68 20.87
CA MET A 364 -10.01 28.33 22.22
C MET A 364 -9.76 29.49 23.18
N ALA A 365 -10.81 29.90 23.90
CA ALA A 365 -10.68 30.79 25.05
C ALA A 365 -10.09 30.01 26.24
N GLU A 366 -9.13 30.60 26.93
CA GLU A 366 -8.56 30.08 28.17
C GLU A 366 -9.62 30.06 29.27
N ASP A 367 -10.09 28.87 29.64
CA ASP A 367 -11.02 28.70 30.74
C ASP A 367 -10.25 28.47 32.05
N GLY A 368 -10.10 29.55 32.82
CA GLY A 368 -9.43 29.60 34.11
C GLY A 368 -10.24 28.90 35.21
N GLY A 369 -10.07 27.59 35.36
CA GLY A 369 -10.71 26.81 36.43
C GLY A 369 -9.72 25.96 37.21
N TRP A 370 -9.18 26.49 38.31
CA TRP A 370 -8.29 25.78 39.25
C TRP A 370 -8.84 24.42 39.75
N GLY A 371 -10.16 24.19 39.67
CA GLY A 371 -10.80 22.94 40.08
C GLY A 371 -10.38 21.72 39.24
N LYS A 372 -10.16 21.86 37.92
CA LYS A 372 -9.77 20.72 37.06
C LYS A 372 -8.31 20.28 37.29
N ARG A 373 -7.44 21.22 37.70
CA ARG A 373 -6.04 20.93 38.06
C ARG A 373 -5.93 20.20 39.39
N LEU A 374 -6.79 20.52 40.37
CA LEU A 374 -6.86 19.82 41.65
C LEU A 374 -7.27 18.36 41.50
N VAL A 375 -8.24 18.06 40.63
CA VAL A 375 -8.64 16.68 40.31
C VAL A 375 -7.51 15.91 39.63
N GLY A 376 -6.78 16.55 38.71
CA GLY A 376 -5.60 15.93 38.08
C GLY A 376 -4.49 15.59 39.09
N ILE A 377 -4.21 16.49 40.04
CA ILE A 377 -3.18 16.28 41.06
C ILE A 377 -3.56 15.15 42.02
N SER A 378 -4.83 15.02 42.41
CA SER A 378 -5.27 13.94 43.31
C SER A 378 -5.28 12.57 42.62
N VAL A 379 -5.59 12.49 41.33
CA VAL A 379 -5.48 11.24 40.55
C VAL A 379 -4.03 10.81 40.40
N VAL A 380 -3.11 11.73 40.06
CA VAL A 380 -1.68 11.42 39.94
C VAL A 380 -1.10 10.99 41.29
N GLY A 381 -1.49 11.64 42.39
CA GLY A 381 -1.11 11.26 43.75
C GLY A 381 -1.58 9.86 44.16
N ALA A 382 -2.80 9.48 43.79
CA ALA A 382 -3.32 8.15 44.06
C ALA A 382 -2.57 7.06 43.26
N CYS A 383 -2.30 7.31 41.98
CA CYS A 383 -1.56 6.37 41.13
C CYS A 383 -0.10 6.18 41.59
N THR A 384 0.56 7.27 42.01
CA THR A 384 1.92 7.19 42.56
C THR A 384 1.96 6.47 43.91
N ALA A 385 0.98 6.67 44.79
CA ALA A 385 0.88 5.93 46.04
C ALA A 385 0.68 4.42 45.82
N ILE A 386 -0.15 4.03 44.85
CA ILE A 386 -0.36 2.63 44.47
C ILE A 386 0.92 2.01 43.90
N TRP A 387 1.65 2.75 43.05
CA TRP A 387 2.91 2.29 42.48
C TRP A 387 4.03 2.12 43.52
N VAL A 388 4.13 3.06 44.47
CA VAL A 388 5.08 2.96 45.59
C VAL A 388 4.72 1.81 46.54
N ALA A 389 3.44 1.61 46.85
CA ALA A 389 2.99 0.47 47.65
C ALA A 389 3.29 -0.86 46.96
N GLY A 390 3.05 -0.97 45.66
CA GLY A 390 3.35 -2.17 44.86
C GLY A 390 4.85 -2.47 44.77
N SER A 391 5.70 -1.44 44.65
CA SER A 391 7.16 -1.61 44.59
C SER A 391 7.81 -1.95 45.93
N ILE A 392 7.22 -1.53 47.06
CA ILE A 392 7.67 -1.91 48.41
C ILE A 392 7.22 -3.34 48.75
N LEU A 393 5.99 -3.71 48.41
CA LEU A 393 5.44 -5.06 48.63
C LEU A 393 6.06 -6.13 47.72
N GLY A 394 6.51 -5.74 46.52
CA GLY A 394 7.23 -6.63 45.59
C GLY A 394 8.67 -6.95 45.99
N ARG A 395 9.24 -6.29 47.01
CA ARG A 395 10.62 -6.50 47.48
C ARG A 395 10.76 -7.50 48.64
N SER A 396 9.66 -8.04 49.17
CA SER A 396 9.66 -9.04 50.26
C SER A 396 9.51 -10.49 49.79
N SER A 397 9.62 -10.77 48.50
CA SER A 397 9.62 -12.12 47.95
C SER A 397 10.54 -12.20 46.74
N VAL A 398 11.84 -12.29 47.02
CA VAL A 398 12.95 -13.02 46.34
C VAL A 398 14.27 -12.49 46.88
#